data_AF-A0A926IIC5-F1
#
_entry.id   AF-A0A926IIC5-F1
#
_cell.length_a   1.000
_cell.length_b   1.000
_cell.length_c   1.000
_cell.angle_alpha   90.00
_cell.angle_beta   90.00
_cell.angle_gamma   90.00
#
_symmetry.space_group_name_H-M   'P 1'
#
loop_
_entity.id
_entity.type
_entity.pdbx_description
1 polymer ?
#
loop_
_entity_poly.entity_id
_entity_poly.type
_entity_poly.pdbx_seq_one_letter_code
_entity_poly.pdbx_strand_id
1 'polypeptide(L)'
;MMEAVLSNSDHPEFGEATIPLPIPREQYDHCIELVNALEIGSVVASDCHVNEICKGWPVFYRLEGMQVNLDELDYLAKRLESFDVGEYAQFQAMAEKLDLTSMKDLINLTFCCQQATVITDFSDLAAIGRSHYLNTHGGCASTEELEHLDGEETAILLIEGSEGTVTRYGVVYDNGMQLSQLYDGKHLPGYHYEADMIMVGLVSRQEPENTKNVTWIYLPASKGQIERAIQRSGIVDPKDICFRMGDSMFPEEVDVALDFRCEDIYELNDLAQAVGKLSHDDCIKLGAAVSIAGPECASQIRHLAENLDLFEFAPGAHTPAEYGKYMIQESGHFEYDPNLDEFYDYERYGLQHMDQESGMFTNRGYIAYQGTVSLEELMADDPAEAHGAEYGLQMGGM
;
A
#
# COMPACT_ATOMS: atom_id res chain seq x y z
N MET A 1 4.17 0.10 -19.53
CA MET A 1 2.79 0.43 -19.19
C MET A 1 1.88 -0.08 -20.29
N MET A 2 1.01 -1.01 -19.93
CA MET A 2 -0.01 -1.57 -20.81
C MET A 2 -1.16 -0.57 -20.92
N GLU A 3 -1.93 -0.63 -22.00
CA GLU A 3 -3.14 0.20 -22.17
C GLU A 3 -4.31 -0.73 -22.52
N ALA A 4 -5.48 -0.49 -21.92
CA ALA A 4 -6.73 -1.16 -22.29
C ALA A 4 -7.64 -0.17 -23.01
N VAL A 5 -8.14 -0.55 -24.18
CA VAL A 5 -9.17 0.20 -24.89
C VAL A 5 -10.52 -0.37 -24.47
N LEU A 6 -11.32 0.46 -23.80
CA LEU A 6 -12.58 0.07 -23.19
C LEU A 6 -13.76 0.77 -23.85
N SER A 7 -14.88 0.07 -23.97
CA SER A 7 -16.13 0.62 -24.51
C SER A 7 -17.37 0.09 -23.80
N ASN A 8 -18.51 0.71 -24.10
CA ASN A 8 -19.82 0.22 -23.69
C ASN A 8 -20.44 -0.63 -24.80
N SER A 9 -20.64 -1.94 -24.55
CA SER A 9 -21.19 -2.86 -25.55
C SER A 9 -22.64 -2.53 -25.95
N ASP A 10 -23.41 -1.97 -25.01
CA ASP A 10 -24.82 -1.64 -25.21
C ASP A 10 -24.99 -0.27 -25.89
N HIS A 11 -23.98 0.60 -25.78
CA HIS A 11 -23.94 1.95 -26.36
C HIS A 11 -22.65 2.22 -27.16
N PRO A 12 -22.44 1.58 -28.34
CA PRO A 12 -21.25 1.79 -29.15
C PRO A 12 -21.05 3.24 -29.61
N GLU A 13 -22.12 4.04 -29.64
CA GLU A 13 -22.10 5.45 -30.01
C GLU A 13 -21.33 6.35 -29.03
N PHE A 14 -21.09 5.89 -27.80
CA PHE A 14 -20.31 6.65 -26.81
C PHE A 14 -18.81 6.66 -27.12
N GLY A 15 -18.35 5.78 -28.01
CA GLY A 15 -16.96 5.67 -28.38
C GLY A 15 -16.17 4.79 -27.42
N GLU A 16 -14.89 5.10 -27.27
CA GLU A 16 -13.92 4.27 -26.56
C GLU A 16 -13.02 5.13 -25.67
N ALA A 17 -12.57 4.56 -24.55
CA ALA A 17 -11.60 5.17 -23.65
C ALA A 17 -10.34 4.30 -23.58
N THR A 18 -9.17 4.92 -23.68
CA THR A 18 -7.90 4.23 -23.50
C THR A 18 -7.40 4.47 -22.08
N ILE A 19 -7.32 3.41 -21.28
CA ILE A 19 -6.93 3.47 -19.87
C ILE A 19 -5.53 2.86 -19.69
N PRO A 20 -4.55 3.60 -19.13
CA PRO A 20 -3.26 3.02 -18.77
C PRO A 20 -3.41 2.04 -17.61
N LEU A 21 -2.69 0.93 -17.67
CA LEU A 21 -2.70 -0.13 -16.67
C LEU A 21 -1.27 -0.53 -16.27
N PRO A 22 -0.98 -0.66 -14.96
CA PRO A 22 -1.79 -0.17 -13.83
C PRO A 22 -2.14 1.32 -13.92
N ILE A 23 -3.30 1.72 -13.39
CA ILE A 23 -3.75 3.12 -13.39
C ILE A 23 -2.87 3.92 -12.43
N PRO A 24 -2.10 4.91 -12.90
CA PRO A 24 -1.25 5.73 -12.03
C PRO A 24 -2.10 6.54 -11.04
N ARG A 25 -1.66 6.65 -9.78
CA ARG A 25 -2.38 7.40 -8.73
C ARG A 25 -2.80 8.81 -9.15
N GLU A 26 -1.89 9.55 -9.78
CA GLU A 26 -2.13 10.93 -10.24
C GLU A 26 -3.17 11.04 -11.37
N GLN A 27 -3.41 9.95 -12.10
CA GLN A 27 -4.34 9.89 -13.24
C GLN A 27 -5.62 9.14 -12.90
N TYR A 28 -5.77 8.62 -11.68
CA TYR A 28 -6.87 7.75 -11.31
C TYR A 28 -8.22 8.42 -11.52
N ASP A 29 -8.43 9.60 -10.94
CA ASP A 29 -9.70 10.32 -11.04
C ASP A 29 -10.05 10.66 -12.50
N HIS A 30 -9.05 11.07 -13.29
CA HIS A 30 -9.24 11.32 -14.73
C HIS A 30 -9.64 10.05 -15.49
N CYS A 31 -9.02 8.91 -15.21
CA CYS A 31 -9.37 7.63 -15.83
C CYS A 31 -10.81 7.22 -15.49
N ILE A 32 -11.22 7.44 -14.23
CA ILE A 32 -12.60 7.19 -13.79
C ILE A 32 -13.60 8.11 -14.49
N GLU A 33 -13.28 9.39 -14.66
CA GLU A 33 -14.11 10.33 -15.44
C GLU A 33 -14.30 9.87 -16.90
N LEU A 34 -13.23 9.39 -17.54
CA LEU A 34 -13.28 8.90 -18.93
C LEU A 34 -14.20 7.69 -19.08
N VAL A 35 -14.12 6.69 -18.19
CA VAL A 35 -14.99 5.51 -18.27
C VAL A 35 -16.44 5.84 -17.89
N ASN A 36 -16.65 6.72 -16.91
CA ASN A 36 -17.98 7.17 -16.52
C ASN A 36 -18.70 7.91 -17.66
N ALA A 37 -17.96 8.66 -18.49
CA ALA A 37 -18.51 9.33 -19.67
C ALA A 37 -19.06 8.35 -20.73
N LEU A 38 -18.64 7.08 -20.67
CA LEU A 38 -19.15 5.99 -21.50
C LEU A 38 -20.24 5.16 -20.80
N GLU A 39 -20.70 5.59 -19.61
CA GLU A 39 -21.66 4.87 -18.77
C GLU A 39 -21.19 3.44 -18.39
N ILE A 40 -19.87 3.26 -18.22
CA ILE A 40 -19.24 2.02 -17.71
C ILE A 40 -18.34 2.36 -16.51
N GLY A 41 -17.65 1.38 -15.95
CA GLY A 41 -16.72 1.59 -14.84
C GLY A 41 -17.36 1.34 -13.48
N SER A 42 -18.43 0.53 -13.44
CA SER A 42 -19.06 0.07 -12.20
C SER A 42 -18.03 -0.46 -11.21
N VAL A 43 -18.28 -0.20 -9.93
CA VAL A 43 -17.43 -0.69 -8.84
C VAL A 43 -17.56 -2.21 -8.66
N VAL A 44 -18.70 -2.81 -9.05
CA VAL A 44 -18.95 -4.24 -8.81
C VAL A 44 -19.26 -5.00 -10.10
N ALA A 45 -19.92 -4.38 -11.07
CA ALA A 45 -20.29 -5.06 -12.29
C ALA A 45 -19.10 -5.15 -13.27
N SER A 46 -19.09 -6.21 -14.07
CA SER A 46 -18.24 -6.32 -15.25
C SER A 46 -18.95 -5.65 -16.43
N ASP A 47 -18.82 -4.34 -16.54
CA ASP A 47 -19.51 -3.51 -17.55
C ASP A 47 -18.56 -2.90 -18.60
N CYS A 48 -17.25 -3.07 -18.43
CA CYS A 48 -16.26 -2.57 -19.37
C CYS A 48 -15.98 -3.62 -20.44
N HIS A 49 -16.32 -3.31 -21.70
CA HIS A 49 -15.95 -4.15 -22.83
C HIS A 49 -14.50 -3.90 -23.22
N VAL A 50 -13.67 -4.96 -23.24
CA VAL A 50 -12.27 -4.84 -23.67
C VAL A 50 -12.20 -4.97 -25.19
N ASN A 51 -12.01 -3.85 -25.89
CA ASN A 51 -11.84 -3.84 -27.35
C ASN A 51 -10.47 -4.38 -27.74
N GLU A 52 -9.43 -3.89 -27.07
CA GLU A 52 -8.03 -4.16 -27.41
C GLU A 52 -7.16 -3.99 -26.17
N ILE A 53 -6.15 -4.84 -26.02
CA ILE A 53 -5.07 -4.66 -25.07
C ILE A 53 -3.80 -4.28 -25.84
N CYS A 54 -3.26 -3.10 -25.55
CA CYS A 54 -2.06 -2.57 -26.18
C CYS A 54 -0.83 -2.78 -25.31
N LYS A 55 0.28 -3.23 -25.91
CA LYS A 55 1.59 -3.43 -25.24
C LYS A 55 1.50 -4.37 -24.03
N GLY A 56 0.47 -5.21 -24.02
CA GLY A 56 0.16 -6.11 -22.93
C GLY A 56 0.89 -7.45 -23.03
N TRP A 57 0.95 -8.07 -21.88
CA TRP A 57 1.36 -9.43 -21.65
C TRP A 57 0.36 -10.40 -22.32
N PRO A 58 0.78 -11.50 -23.00
CA PRO A 58 -0.13 -12.28 -23.85
C PRO A 58 -1.38 -12.87 -23.20
N VAL A 59 -1.37 -13.05 -21.87
CA VAL A 59 -2.55 -13.52 -21.12
C VAL A 59 -3.70 -12.52 -21.14
N PHE A 60 -3.41 -11.21 -21.26
CA PHE A 60 -4.44 -10.17 -21.33
C PHE A 60 -5.15 -10.14 -22.68
N TYR A 61 -4.52 -10.60 -23.79
CA TYR A 61 -5.20 -10.69 -25.09
C TYR A 61 -6.40 -11.64 -25.05
N ARG A 62 -6.46 -12.54 -24.07
CA ARG A 62 -7.63 -13.41 -23.88
C ARG A 62 -8.83 -12.69 -23.28
N LEU A 63 -8.63 -11.49 -22.73
CA LEU A 63 -9.70 -10.62 -22.25
C LEU A 63 -10.31 -9.79 -23.37
N GLU A 64 -9.68 -9.70 -24.55
CA GLU A 64 -10.24 -9.00 -25.70
C GLU A 64 -11.58 -9.63 -26.10
N GLY A 65 -12.61 -8.79 -26.24
CA GLY A 65 -13.99 -9.20 -26.46
C GLY A 65 -14.76 -9.61 -25.19
N MET A 66 -14.15 -9.55 -24.01
CA MET A 66 -14.81 -9.88 -22.74
C MET A 66 -15.33 -8.63 -22.01
N GLN A 67 -16.32 -8.85 -21.15
CA GLN A 67 -16.75 -7.86 -20.15
C GLN A 67 -15.92 -8.05 -18.88
N VAL A 68 -15.30 -6.98 -18.38
CA VAL A 68 -14.48 -6.99 -17.17
C VAL A 68 -14.86 -5.87 -16.22
N ASN A 69 -14.52 -6.01 -14.94
CA ASN A 69 -14.57 -4.90 -14.00
C ASN A 69 -13.23 -4.13 -14.07
N LEU A 70 -13.29 -2.79 -14.12
CA LEU A 70 -12.09 -1.96 -14.23
C LEU A 70 -11.12 -2.15 -13.06
N ASP A 71 -11.63 -2.25 -11.83
CA ASP A 71 -10.79 -2.34 -10.64
C ASP A 71 -10.15 -3.73 -10.51
N GLU A 72 -10.84 -4.78 -10.94
CA GLU A 72 -10.26 -6.11 -11.08
C GLU A 72 -9.15 -6.11 -12.15
N LEU A 73 -9.37 -5.43 -13.27
CA LEU A 73 -8.40 -5.35 -14.37
C LEU A 73 -7.14 -4.59 -13.94
N ASP A 74 -7.32 -3.45 -13.27
CA ASP A 74 -6.23 -2.68 -12.66
C ASP A 74 -5.49 -3.50 -11.60
N TYR A 75 -6.20 -4.19 -10.71
CA TYR A 75 -5.59 -5.07 -9.71
C TYR A 75 -4.76 -6.19 -10.34
N LEU A 76 -5.30 -6.87 -11.36
CA LEU A 76 -4.58 -7.93 -12.06
C LEU A 76 -3.33 -7.38 -12.76
N ALA A 77 -3.42 -6.20 -13.39
CA ALA A 77 -2.28 -5.53 -13.98
C ALA A 77 -1.18 -5.24 -12.93
N LYS A 78 -1.56 -4.73 -11.75
CA LYS A 78 -0.63 -4.46 -10.64
C LYS A 78 0.08 -5.74 -10.18
N ARG A 79 -0.66 -6.83 -9.99
CA ARG A 79 -0.11 -8.14 -9.60
C ARG A 79 0.89 -8.66 -10.63
N LEU A 80 0.56 -8.58 -11.92
CA LEU A 80 1.41 -9.13 -12.98
C LEU A 80 2.61 -8.25 -13.31
N GLU A 81 2.59 -6.96 -12.98
CA GLU A 81 3.77 -6.10 -13.14
C GLU A 81 4.86 -6.40 -12.09
N SER A 82 4.51 -6.92 -10.91
CA SER A 82 5.51 -7.35 -9.92
C SER A 82 6.12 -8.72 -10.21
N PHE A 83 5.63 -9.45 -11.21
CA PHE A 83 6.11 -10.80 -11.50
C PHE A 83 7.44 -10.75 -12.25
N ASP A 84 8.33 -11.67 -11.90
CA ASP A 84 9.48 -11.96 -12.76
C ASP A 84 9.07 -12.79 -14.01
N VAL A 85 10.04 -13.03 -14.91
CA VAL A 85 9.79 -13.76 -16.16
C VAL A 85 9.32 -15.21 -15.90
N GLY A 86 9.81 -15.85 -14.84
CA GLY A 86 9.45 -17.22 -14.46
C GLY A 86 8.04 -17.28 -13.87
N GLU A 87 7.71 -16.39 -12.95
CA GLU A 87 6.36 -16.25 -12.38
C GLU A 87 5.32 -15.95 -13.45
N TYR A 88 5.68 -15.10 -14.41
CA TYR A 88 4.84 -14.80 -15.54
C TYR A 88 4.60 -16.04 -16.43
N ALA A 89 5.64 -16.82 -16.74
CA ALA A 89 5.50 -18.06 -17.49
C ALA A 89 4.61 -19.09 -16.76
N GLN A 90 4.78 -19.22 -15.44
CA GLN A 90 3.92 -20.03 -14.56
C GLN A 90 2.46 -19.60 -14.65
N PHE A 91 2.18 -18.29 -14.54
CA PHE A 91 0.84 -17.75 -14.66
C PHE A 91 0.21 -18.04 -16.02
N GLN A 92 0.92 -17.74 -17.11
CA GLN A 92 0.39 -17.93 -18.47
C GLN A 92 0.09 -19.40 -18.77
N ALA A 93 1.03 -20.30 -18.43
CA ALA A 93 0.86 -21.72 -18.71
C ALA A 93 -0.28 -22.33 -17.88
N MET A 94 -0.41 -21.93 -16.61
CA MET A 94 -1.53 -22.40 -15.78
C MET A 94 -2.87 -21.80 -16.20
N ALA A 95 -2.90 -20.54 -16.62
CA ALA A 95 -4.12 -19.91 -17.14
C ALA A 95 -4.61 -20.59 -18.43
N GLU A 96 -3.70 -21.03 -19.31
CA GLU A 96 -4.05 -21.82 -20.51
C GLU A 96 -4.43 -23.26 -20.15
N LYS A 97 -3.64 -23.95 -19.32
CA LYS A 97 -3.92 -25.34 -18.90
C LYS A 97 -5.29 -25.49 -18.23
N LEU A 98 -5.66 -24.54 -17.39
CA LEU A 98 -6.93 -24.56 -16.65
C LEU A 98 -8.08 -23.87 -17.41
N ASP A 99 -7.82 -23.33 -18.60
CA ASP A 99 -8.77 -22.57 -19.42
C ASP A 99 -9.52 -21.47 -18.63
N LEU A 100 -8.78 -20.77 -17.74
CA LEU A 100 -9.37 -19.72 -16.91
C LEU A 100 -9.75 -18.54 -17.80
N THR A 101 -10.93 -17.95 -17.64
CA THR A 101 -11.34 -16.76 -18.41
C THR A 101 -11.96 -15.67 -17.55
N SER A 102 -12.33 -15.99 -16.31
CA SER A 102 -12.91 -15.01 -15.38
C SER A 102 -11.83 -14.17 -14.70
N MET A 103 -12.11 -12.89 -14.46
CA MET A 103 -11.22 -12.02 -13.68
C MET A 103 -10.96 -12.56 -12.28
N LYS A 104 -11.98 -13.14 -11.65
CA LYS A 104 -11.87 -13.78 -10.34
C LYS A 104 -10.82 -14.89 -10.33
N ASP A 105 -10.88 -15.82 -11.28
CA ASP A 105 -9.97 -16.95 -11.32
C ASP A 105 -8.56 -16.53 -11.73
N LEU A 106 -8.43 -15.53 -12.63
CA LEU A 106 -7.15 -14.95 -12.99
C LEU A 106 -6.48 -14.27 -11.80
N ILE A 107 -7.21 -13.47 -11.03
CA ILE A 107 -6.70 -12.84 -9.81
C ILE A 107 -6.28 -13.92 -8.81
N ASN A 108 -7.12 -14.93 -8.58
CA ASN A 108 -6.82 -16.04 -7.68
C ASN A 108 -5.56 -16.82 -8.10
N LEU A 109 -5.36 -17.00 -9.41
CA LEU A 109 -4.17 -17.68 -9.94
C LEU A 109 -2.87 -16.93 -9.59
N THR A 110 -2.90 -15.59 -9.48
CA THR A 110 -1.70 -14.81 -9.12
C THR A 110 -1.14 -15.15 -7.74
N PHE A 111 -1.88 -15.84 -6.88
CA PHE A 111 -1.46 -16.20 -5.53
C PHE A 111 -0.91 -17.63 -5.41
N CYS A 112 -1.05 -18.44 -6.45
CA CYS A 112 -0.66 -19.85 -6.39
C CYS A 112 0.07 -20.36 -7.64
N CYS A 113 0.20 -19.55 -8.70
CA CYS A 113 0.87 -19.98 -9.92
C CYS A 113 2.34 -20.36 -9.70
N GLN A 114 3.01 -19.77 -8.71
CA GLN A 114 4.41 -20.06 -8.34
C GLN A 114 4.65 -21.51 -7.89
N GLN A 115 3.60 -22.24 -7.52
CA GLN A 115 3.71 -23.66 -7.16
C GLN A 115 3.90 -24.56 -8.38
N ALA A 116 3.47 -24.10 -9.57
CA ALA A 116 3.67 -24.83 -10.82
C ALA A 116 5.13 -24.71 -11.28
N THR A 117 5.61 -25.69 -12.04
CA THR A 117 6.91 -25.60 -12.73
C THR A 117 6.65 -25.51 -14.23
N VAL A 118 7.21 -24.50 -14.87
CA VAL A 118 7.12 -24.32 -16.33
C VAL A 118 8.50 -24.39 -16.94
N ILE A 119 8.69 -25.33 -17.86
CA ILE A 119 9.92 -25.45 -18.64
C ILE A 119 9.69 -24.77 -20.00
N THR A 120 10.36 -23.65 -20.22
CA THR A 120 10.32 -22.89 -21.47
C THR A 120 11.54 -23.17 -22.36
N ASP A 121 12.65 -23.58 -21.75
CA ASP A 121 13.90 -23.97 -22.42
C ASP A 121 14.49 -25.19 -21.70
N PHE A 122 14.88 -26.21 -22.47
CA PHE A 122 15.47 -27.47 -21.98
C PHE A 122 17.00 -27.47 -22.01
N SER A 123 17.65 -26.34 -22.28
CA SER A 123 19.11 -26.25 -22.46
C SER A 123 19.92 -26.44 -21.17
N ASP A 124 19.35 -26.12 -20.00
CA ASP A 124 20.00 -26.25 -18.68
C ASP A 124 19.09 -27.01 -17.69
N LEU A 125 19.27 -28.34 -17.64
CA LEU A 125 18.52 -29.22 -16.74
C LEU A 125 18.81 -28.91 -15.26
N ALA A 126 20.03 -28.51 -14.91
CA ALA A 126 20.37 -28.18 -13.54
C ALA A 126 19.60 -26.94 -13.05
N ALA A 127 19.44 -25.92 -13.90
CA ALA A 127 18.61 -24.76 -13.60
C ALA A 127 17.13 -25.12 -13.46
N ILE A 128 16.61 -25.98 -14.36
CA ILE A 128 15.23 -26.48 -14.27
C ILE A 128 14.99 -27.17 -12.92
N GLY A 129 15.87 -28.09 -12.51
CA GLY A 129 15.69 -28.82 -11.26
C GLY A 129 15.76 -27.91 -10.03
N ARG A 130 16.65 -26.91 -10.04
CA ARG A 130 16.69 -25.88 -8.98
C ARG A 130 15.37 -25.11 -8.89
N SER A 131 14.84 -24.65 -10.02
CA SER A 131 13.56 -23.93 -10.06
C SER A 131 12.41 -24.82 -9.58
N HIS A 132 12.34 -26.07 -10.07
CA HIS A 132 11.35 -27.05 -9.64
C HIS A 132 11.39 -27.31 -8.13
N TYR A 133 12.59 -27.46 -7.58
CA TYR A 133 12.79 -27.63 -6.15
C TYR A 133 12.23 -26.44 -5.36
N LEU A 134 12.58 -25.21 -5.75
CA LEU A 134 12.05 -24.01 -5.10
C LEU A 134 10.50 -23.95 -5.18
N ASN A 135 9.92 -24.21 -6.34
CA ASN A 135 8.46 -24.17 -6.55
C ASN A 135 7.71 -25.16 -5.64
N THR A 136 8.29 -26.34 -5.40
CA THR A 136 7.70 -27.39 -4.55
C THR A 136 7.97 -27.19 -3.05
N HIS A 137 8.86 -26.26 -2.69
CA HIS A 137 9.24 -25.94 -1.30
C HIS A 137 8.84 -24.51 -0.90
N GLY A 138 7.80 -23.96 -1.53
CA GLY A 138 7.24 -22.65 -1.16
C GLY A 138 8.11 -21.45 -1.56
N GLY A 139 8.93 -21.61 -2.60
CA GLY A 139 9.79 -20.56 -3.15
C GLY A 139 11.05 -20.28 -2.34
N CYS A 140 11.31 -21.04 -1.26
CA CYS A 140 12.45 -20.85 -0.38
C CYS A 140 13.27 -22.13 -0.23
N ALA A 141 14.58 -21.98 -0.13
CA ALA A 141 15.51 -23.04 0.25
C ALA A 141 16.74 -22.41 0.92
N SER A 142 17.37 -23.14 1.84
CA SER A 142 18.65 -22.72 2.39
C SER A 142 19.78 -22.85 1.35
N THR A 143 20.84 -22.07 1.54
CA THR A 143 22.03 -22.15 0.66
C THR A 143 22.62 -23.56 0.67
N GLU A 144 22.64 -24.20 1.84
CA GLU A 144 23.14 -25.57 1.99
C GLU A 144 22.28 -26.57 1.19
N GLU A 145 20.95 -26.48 1.23
CA GLU A 145 20.07 -27.35 0.44
C GLU A 145 20.31 -27.18 -1.06
N LEU A 146 20.45 -25.95 -1.55
CA LEU A 146 20.69 -25.68 -2.97
C LEU A 146 22.09 -26.11 -3.43
N GLU A 147 23.11 -26.03 -2.57
CA GLU A 147 24.47 -26.51 -2.87
C GLU A 147 24.55 -28.04 -2.97
N HIS A 148 23.73 -28.75 -2.20
CA HIS A 148 23.66 -30.22 -2.22
C HIS A 148 22.62 -30.77 -3.21
N LEU A 149 21.80 -29.91 -3.83
CA LEU A 149 20.77 -30.30 -4.78
C LEU A 149 21.40 -30.73 -6.10
N ASP A 150 21.15 -31.99 -6.49
CA ASP A 150 21.38 -32.43 -7.87
C ASP A 150 20.24 -31.94 -8.76
N GLY A 151 20.44 -30.76 -9.36
CA GLY A 151 19.43 -30.14 -10.22
C GLY A 151 19.17 -30.94 -11.50
N GLU A 152 20.17 -31.59 -12.09
CA GLU A 152 19.99 -32.33 -13.34
C GLU A 152 19.13 -33.58 -13.09
N GLU A 153 19.44 -34.35 -12.05
CA GLU A 153 18.63 -35.51 -11.64
C GLU A 153 17.20 -35.08 -11.27
N THR A 154 17.06 -33.97 -10.53
CA THR A 154 15.74 -33.43 -10.14
C THR A 154 14.90 -33.07 -11.37
N ALA A 155 15.49 -32.46 -12.40
CA ALA A 155 14.78 -32.14 -13.64
C ALA A 155 14.40 -33.40 -14.43
N ILE A 156 15.30 -34.39 -14.51
CA ILE A 156 15.02 -35.66 -15.20
C ILE A 156 13.86 -36.39 -14.51
N LEU A 157 13.87 -36.47 -13.18
CA LEU A 157 12.80 -37.08 -12.40
C LEU A 157 11.44 -36.37 -12.60
N LEU A 158 11.45 -35.03 -12.69
CA LEU A 158 10.24 -34.28 -13.06
C LEU A 158 9.74 -34.67 -14.46
N ILE A 159 10.62 -34.65 -15.46
CA ILE A 159 10.27 -34.83 -16.87
C ILE A 159 9.81 -36.27 -17.15
N GLU A 160 10.47 -37.27 -16.58
CA GLU A 160 10.16 -38.69 -16.79
C GLU A 160 9.05 -39.20 -15.87
N GLY A 161 8.97 -38.66 -14.65
CA GLY A 161 8.10 -39.17 -13.59
C GLY A 161 6.74 -38.46 -13.47
N SER A 162 6.58 -37.27 -14.05
CA SER A 162 5.36 -36.46 -13.92
C SER A 162 4.72 -36.14 -15.27
N GLU A 163 3.40 -36.00 -15.29
CA GLU A 163 2.65 -35.65 -16.49
C GLU A 163 2.67 -34.14 -16.73
N GLY A 164 3.57 -33.69 -17.62
CA GLY A 164 3.63 -32.31 -18.09
C GLY A 164 2.55 -32.02 -19.15
N THR A 165 1.95 -30.83 -19.12
CA THR A 165 1.02 -30.34 -20.14
C THR A 165 1.71 -29.36 -21.06
N VAL A 166 1.68 -29.60 -22.38
CA VAL A 166 2.23 -28.66 -23.37
C VAL A 166 1.27 -27.49 -23.58
N THR A 167 1.78 -26.28 -23.38
CA THR A 167 1.07 -25.01 -23.61
C THR A 167 1.83 -24.16 -24.63
N ARG A 168 1.28 -23.03 -25.07
CA ARG A 168 2.05 -22.10 -25.93
C ARG A 168 3.18 -21.39 -25.19
N TYR A 169 3.21 -21.53 -23.86
CA TYR A 169 4.15 -20.87 -22.95
C TYR A 169 5.19 -21.83 -22.37
N GLY A 170 5.20 -23.11 -22.78
CA GLY A 170 6.12 -24.13 -22.27
C GLY A 170 5.41 -25.40 -21.82
N VAL A 171 6.16 -26.31 -21.21
CA VAL A 171 5.63 -27.53 -20.59
C VAL A 171 5.39 -27.25 -19.11
N VAL A 172 4.14 -27.32 -18.67
CA VAL A 172 3.74 -27.04 -17.29
C VAL A 172 3.48 -28.32 -16.50
N TYR A 173 4.05 -28.36 -15.30
CA TYR A 173 3.83 -29.35 -14.27
C TYR A 173 3.14 -28.63 -13.12
N ASP A 174 1.90 -29.01 -12.80
CA ASP A 174 1.12 -28.30 -11.77
C ASP A 174 1.60 -28.58 -10.35
N ASN A 175 2.36 -29.67 -10.14
CA ASN A 175 2.85 -30.11 -8.84
C ASN A 175 1.73 -30.29 -7.79
N GLY A 176 0.51 -30.63 -8.22
CA GLY A 176 -0.65 -30.72 -7.35
C GLY A 176 -1.23 -29.38 -6.89
N MET A 177 -0.76 -28.25 -7.45
CA MET A 177 -1.28 -26.91 -7.18
C MET A 177 -2.81 -26.87 -7.29
N GLN A 178 -3.43 -26.20 -6.32
CA GLN A 178 -4.86 -25.95 -6.29
C GLN A 178 -5.12 -24.45 -6.43
N LEU A 179 -6.06 -24.09 -7.29
CA LEU A 179 -6.48 -22.71 -7.48
C LEU A 179 -7.16 -22.19 -6.20
N SER A 180 -6.41 -21.43 -5.41
CA SER A 180 -6.86 -20.92 -4.12
C SER A 180 -7.88 -19.79 -4.31
N GLN A 181 -9.04 -19.88 -3.68
CA GLN A 181 -10.12 -18.89 -3.78
C GLN A 181 -9.96 -17.79 -2.72
N LEU A 182 -8.88 -17.00 -2.82
CA LEU A 182 -8.59 -15.89 -1.91
C LEU A 182 -9.43 -14.65 -2.22
N TYR A 183 -9.55 -14.31 -3.50
CA TYR A 183 -10.45 -13.29 -3.99
C TYR A 183 -11.84 -13.88 -4.21
N ASP A 184 -12.83 -13.27 -3.56
CA ASP A 184 -14.22 -13.75 -3.55
C ASP A 184 -15.05 -13.23 -4.73
N GLY A 185 -14.53 -12.28 -5.50
CA GLY A 185 -15.24 -11.55 -6.57
C GLY A 185 -15.77 -10.18 -6.14
N LYS A 186 -15.43 -9.71 -4.94
CA LYS A 186 -15.81 -8.38 -4.44
C LYS A 186 -14.69 -7.71 -3.63
N HIS A 187 -14.13 -8.40 -2.64
CA HIS A 187 -13.13 -7.87 -1.72
C HIS A 187 -11.72 -8.22 -2.22
N LEU A 188 -11.12 -7.30 -2.99
CA LEU A 188 -9.76 -7.48 -3.51
C LEU A 188 -8.76 -7.75 -2.37
N PRO A 189 -7.92 -8.79 -2.45
CA PRO A 189 -6.94 -9.09 -1.41
C PRO A 189 -5.94 -7.94 -1.22
N GLY A 190 -5.46 -7.78 0.02
CA GLY A 190 -4.43 -6.80 0.36
C GLY A 190 -3.16 -6.98 -0.48
N TYR A 191 -2.67 -5.88 -1.07
CA TYR A 191 -1.51 -5.84 -1.97
C TYR A 191 -0.95 -4.42 -2.09
N HIS A 192 0.23 -4.19 -1.51
CA HIS A 192 0.99 -2.94 -1.58
C HIS A 192 1.72 -2.86 -2.93
N TYR A 193 1.10 -2.18 -3.90
CA TYR A 193 1.68 -1.98 -5.24
C TYR A 193 2.56 -0.73 -5.33
N GLU A 194 2.08 0.39 -4.79
CA GLU A 194 2.84 1.64 -4.68
C GLU A 194 3.25 1.86 -3.22
N ALA A 195 4.17 2.78 -2.98
CA ALA A 195 4.47 3.22 -1.62
C ALA A 195 3.25 3.96 -1.03
N ASP A 196 2.62 3.34 -0.04
CA ASP A 196 1.59 3.91 0.83
C ASP A 196 2.13 4.13 2.24
N MET A 197 1.56 5.10 2.94
CA MET A 197 1.87 5.36 4.35
C MET A 197 1.07 4.45 5.26
N ILE A 198 -0.16 4.12 4.87
CA ILE A 198 -1.02 3.25 5.68
C ILE A 198 -2.05 2.51 4.83
N MET A 199 -2.21 1.23 5.13
CA MET A 199 -3.28 0.41 4.63
C MET A 199 -4.44 0.41 5.62
N VAL A 200 -5.62 0.78 5.14
CA VAL A 200 -6.83 0.89 5.95
C VAL A 200 -7.90 -0.06 5.41
N GLY A 201 -8.49 -0.86 6.29
CA GLY A 201 -9.59 -1.76 5.94
C GLY A 201 -10.94 -1.15 6.29
N LEU A 202 -11.83 -1.03 5.31
CA LEU A 202 -13.23 -0.66 5.51
C LEU A 202 -14.05 -1.91 5.83
N VAL A 203 -14.67 -1.90 7.01
CA VAL A 203 -15.45 -3.02 7.56
C VAL A 203 -16.78 -2.50 8.11
N SER A 204 -17.85 -3.28 7.96
CA SER A 204 -19.13 -2.97 8.61
C SER A 204 -19.04 -3.15 10.12
N ARG A 205 -19.59 -2.21 10.90
CA ARG A 205 -19.77 -2.34 12.37
C ARG A 205 -20.48 -3.62 12.81
N GLN A 206 -21.25 -4.23 11.92
CA GLN A 206 -22.02 -5.43 12.18
C GLN A 206 -21.22 -6.71 11.96
N GLU A 207 -20.09 -6.63 11.27
CA GLU A 207 -19.20 -7.77 11.02
C GLU A 207 -18.34 -8.09 12.27
N PRO A 208 -18.00 -9.37 12.51
CA PRO A 208 -17.13 -9.74 13.60
C PRO A 208 -15.69 -9.23 13.39
N GLU A 209 -14.94 -9.06 14.48
CA GLU A 209 -13.56 -8.57 14.43
C GLU A 209 -12.64 -9.40 13.52
N ASN A 210 -12.88 -10.70 13.35
CA ASN A 210 -12.08 -11.58 12.49
C ASN A 210 -12.66 -11.77 11.07
N THR A 211 -13.59 -10.90 10.64
CA THR A 211 -14.16 -10.97 9.29
C THR A 211 -13.08 -10.86 8.21
N LYS A 212 -13.31 -11.59 7.12
CA LYS A 212 -12.50 -11.53 5.89
C LYS A 212 -13.11 -10.58 4.85
N ASN A 213 -14.32 -10.08 5.10
CA ASN A 213 -15.02 -9.15 4.22
C ASN A 213 -14.48 -7.73 4.46
N VAL A 214 -13.25 -7.50 4.05
CA VAL A 214 -12.54 -6.22 4.25
C VAL A 214 -12.29 -5.60 2.89
N THR A 215 -12.69 -4.33 2.70
CA THR A 215 -12.27 -3.57 1.53
C THR A 215 -11.07 -2.73 1.89
N TRP A 216 -9.92 -3.05 1.31
CA TRP A 216 -8.67 -2.36 1.59
C TRP A 216 -8.52 -1.10 0.74
N ILE A 217 -8.01 -0.04 1.35
CA ILE A 217 -7.53 1.18 0.70
C ILE A 217 -6.12 1.50 1.21
N TYR A 218 -5.30 2.09 0.35
CA TYR A 218 -3.90 2.43 0.63
C TYR A 218 -3.76 3.94 0.55
N LEU A 219 -3.40 4.58 1.66
CA LEU A 219 -3.33 6.03 1.77
C LEU A 219 -1.87 6.50 1.68
N PRO A 220 -1.58 7.62 0.99
CA PRO A 220 -2.57 8.55 0.45
C PRO A 220 -3.18 8.08 -0.89
N ALA A 221 -4.48 8.27 -1.04
CA ALA A 221 -5.30 7.90 -2.19
C ALA A 221 -5.98 9.12 -2.81
N SER A 222 -6.32 9.03 -4.10
CA SER A 222 -7.15 10.03 -4.76
C SER A 222 -8.58 10.00 -4.21
N LYS A 223 -9.33 11.08 -4.44
CA LYS A 223 -10.73 11.15 -3.99
C LYS A 223 -11.56 10.02 -4.62
N GLY A 224 -11.40 9.77 -5.92
CA GLY A 224 -12.08 8.69 -6.61
C GLY A 224 -11.73 7.31 -6.08
N GLN A 225 -10.49 7.07 -5.63
CA GLN A 225 -10.12 5.81 -4.99
C GLN A 225 -10.86 5.60 -3.66
N ILE A 226 -10.95 6.64 -2.82
CA ILE A 226 -11.68 6.61 -1.54
C ILE A 226 -13.17 6.33 -1.79
N GLU A 227 -13.82 7.09 -2.66
CA GLU A 227 -15.24 6.92 -2.97
C GLU A 227 -15.55 5.53 -3.53
N ARG A 228 -14.70 5.01 -4.42
CA ARG A 228 -14.86 3.66 -4.97
C ARG A 228 -14.64 2.57 -3.94
N ALA A 229 -13.68 2.72 -3.01
CA ALA A 229 -13.48 1.78 -1.91
C ALA A 229 -14.70 1.75 -0.97
N ILE A 230 -15.25 2.91 -0.63
CA ILE A 230 -16.49 3.02 0.14
C ILE A 230 -17.64 2.30 -0.59
N GLN A 231 -17.84 2.58 -1.87
CA GLN A 231 -18.88 1.92 -2.66
C GLN A 231 -18.67 0.39 -2.73
N ARG A 232 -17.43 -0.07 -2.89
CA ARG A 232 -17.07 -1.49 -2.99
C ARG A 232 -17.32 -2.25 -1.71
N SER A 233 -17.13 -1.63 -0.56
CA SER A 233 -17.49 -2.22 0.73
C SER A 233 -18.95 -2.70 0.75
N GLY A 234 -19.83 -2.00 0.01
CA GLY A 234 -21.27 -2.27 -0.01
C GLY A 234 -21.95 -1.91 1.32
N ILE A 235 -21.30 -1.11 2.16
CA ILE A 235 -21.88 -0.57 3.39
C ILE A 235 -22.78 0.60 3.00
N VAL A 236 -24.08 0.48 3.31
CA VAL A 236 -25.10 1.43 2.83
C VAL A 236 -25.09 2.74 3.60
N ASP A 237 -24.95 2.68 4.92
CA ASP A 237 -24.84 3.87 5.78
C ASP A 237 -23.36 4.11 6.08
N PRO A 238 -22.76 5.24 5.64
CA PRO A 238 -21.38 5.59 5.98
C PRO A 238 -21.08 5.55 7.49
N LYS A 239 -22.09 5.77 8.36
CA LYS A 239 -21.94 5.68 9.82
C LYS A 239 -21.69 4.26 10.33
N ASP A 240 -22.02 3.25 9.52
CA ASP A 240 -21.76 1.85 9.83
C ASP A 240 -20.35 1.41 9.37
N ILE A 241 -19.59 2.29 8.72
CA ILE A 241 -18.19 2.02 8.40
C ILE A 241 -17.35 2.13 9.67
N CYS A 242 -16.49 1.13 9.87
CA CYS A 242 -15.37 1.19 10.79
C CYS A 242 -14.09 0.96 10.02
N PHE A 243 -13.03 1.65 10.42
CA PHE A 243 -11.70 1.43 9.88
C PHE A 243 -10.90 0.46 10.74
N ARG A 244 -10.13 -0.38 10.08
CA ARG A 244 -9.15 -1.29 10.68
C ARG A 244 -7.78 -0.92 10.14
N MET A 245 -6.82 -0.73 11.03
CA MET A 245 -5.43 -0.61 10.64
C MET A 245 -4.93 -1.94 10.05
N GLY A 246 -4.40 -1.87 8.83
CA GLY A 246 -3.57 -2.92 8.24
C GLY A 246 -2.12 -2.66 8.59
N ASP A 247 -1.27 -2.53 7.57
CA ASP A 247 0.13 -2.13 7.73
C ASP A 247 0.25 -0.60 7.76
N SER A 248 1.18 -0.08 8.57
CA SER A 248 1.44 1.35 8.75
C SER A 248 2.93 1.64 8.67
N MET A 249 3.27 2.77 8.03
CA MET A 249 4.61 3.34 7.95
C MET A 249 4.75 4.58 8.85
N PHE A 250 3.72 4.91 9.63
CA PHE A 250 3.79 5.98 10.60
C PHE A 250 4.73 5.63 11.77
N PRO A 251 5.23 6.63 12.52
CA PRO A 251 5.85 6.38 13.81
C PRO A 251 4.88 5.63 14.74
N GLU A 252 5.38 4.70 15.55
CA GLU A 252 4.56 3.91 16.49
C GLU A 252 3.68 4.79 17.39
N GLU A 253 4.16 5.98 17.79
CA GLU A 253 3.40 6.94 18.59
C GLU A 253 2.16 7.47 17.86
N VAL A 254 2.22 7.63 16.54
CA VAL A 254 1.06 8.01 15.70
C VAL A 254 0.06 6.86 15.65
N ASP A 255 0.52 5.63 15.39
CA ASP A 255 -0.35 4.45 15.33
C ASP A 255 -1.09 4.22 16.67
N VAL A 256 -0.43 4.49 17.79
CA VAL A 256 -1.01 4.38 19.14
C VAL A 256 -2.01 5.50 19.43
N ALA A 257 -1.78 6.71 18.91
CA ALA A 257 -2.65 7.87 19.13
C ALA A 257 -3.97 7.78 18.34
N LEU A 258 -3.96 7.15 17.16
CA LEU A 258 -5.13 7.02 16.29
C LEU A 258 -6.15 6.00 16.82
N ASP A 259 -7.40 6.41 17.05
CA ASP A 259 -8.53 5.47 17.22
C ASP A 259 -9.23 5.27 15.88
N PHE A 260 -8.71 4.36 15.05
CA PHE A 260 -9.24 4.02 13.72
C PHE A 260 -10.75 3.74 13.68
N ARG A 261 -11.41 3.42 14.79
CA ARG A 261 -12.87 3.20 14.80
C ARG A 261 -13.68 4.51 14.75
N CYS A 262 -13.03 5.63 15.06
CA CYS A 262 -13.63 6.95 15.20
C CYS A 262 -13.11 7.96 14.17
N GLU A 263 -12.00 7.65 13.50
CA GLU A 263 -11.41 8.53 12.47
C GLU A 263 -12.30 8.70 11.24
N ASP A 264 -12.06 9.78 10.51
CA ASP A 264 -12.58 10.00 9.16
C ASP A 264 -11.52 9.61 8.12
N ILE A 265 -11.94 8.99 7.02
CA ILE A 265 -11.03 8.49 5.99
C ILE A 265 -10.29 9.61 5.25
N TYR A 266 -10.90 10.79 5.12
CA TYR A 266 -10.28 11.94 4.46
C TYR A 266 -9.24 12.58 5.39
N GLU A 267 -9.50 12.66 6.69
CA GLU A 267 -8.50 13.11 7.66
C GLU A 267 -7.30 12.15 7.74
N LEU A 268 -7.55 10.83 7.73
CA LEU A 268 -6.48 9.84 7.62
C LEU A 268 -5.69 9.98 6.31
N ASN A 269 -6.37 10.30 5.21
CA ASN A 269 -5.73 10.50 3.92
C ASN A 269 -4.85 11.75 3.92
N ASP A 270 -5.31 12.84 4.51
CA ASP A 270 -4.57 14.09 4.62
C ASP A 270 -3.38 13.95 5.57
N LEU A 271 -3.54 13.25 6.69
CA LEU A 271 -2.44 12.85 7.57
C LEU A 271 -1.39 12.03 6.79
N ALA A 272 -1.82 11.01 6.04
CA ALA A 272 -0.92 10.21 5.22
C ALA A 272 -0.16 11.06 4.19
N GLN A 273 -0.81 12.05 3.58
CA GLN A 273 -0.14 13.00 2.67
C GLN A 273 0.87 13.90 3.38
N ALA A 274 0.54 14.39 4.58
CA ALA A 274 1.43 15.26 5.36
C ALA A 274 2.68 14.49 5.80
N VAL A 275 2.50 13.31 6.40
CA VAL A 275 3.61 12.46 6.86
C VAL A 275 4.45 11.94 5.70
N GLY A 276 3.83 11.59 4.57
CA GLY A 276 4.54 11.11 3.39
C GLY A 276 5.49 12.15 2.74
N LYS A 277 5.38 13.43 3.12
CA LYS A 277 6.29 14.50 2.67
C LYS A 277 7.48 14.71 3.62
N LEU A 278 7.45 14.13 4.82
CA LEU A 278 8.46 14.34 5.84
C LEU A 278 9.75 13.58 5.50
N SER A 279 10.88 14.14 5.97
CA SER A 279 12.16 13.42 5.97
C SER A 279 12.15 12.32 7.03
N HIS A 280 13.12 11.40 6.97
CA HIS A 280 13.27 10.38 8.00
C HIS A 280 13.43 10.97 9.41
N ASP A 281 14.23 12.03 9.54
CA ASP A 281 14.48 12.70 10.82
C ASP A 281 13.23 13.44 11.32
N ASP A 282 12.47 14.07 10.41
CA ASP A 282 11.20 14.71 10.76
C ASP A 282 10.12 13.70 11.16
N CYS A 283 10.12 12.49 10.59
CA CYS A 283 9.24 11.40 11.05
C CYS A 283 9.59 10.97 12.48
N ILE A 284 10.88 10.86 12.82
CA ILE A 284 11.31 10.58 14.20
C ILE A 284 10.86 11.71 15.14
N LYS A 285 11.04 12.96 14.71
CA LYS A 285 10.60 14.15 15.44
C LYS A 285 9.09 14.20 15.64
N LEU A 286 8.29 13.80 14.65
CA LEU A 286 6.84 13.71 14.76
C LEU A 286 6.42 12.73 15.85
N GLY A 287 7.04 11.56 15.95
CA GLY A 287 6.75 10.61 17.04
C GLY A 287 7.01 11.21 18.43
N ALA A 288 8.07 12.01 18.56
CA ALA A 288 8.34 12.76 19.78
C ALA A 288 7.30 13.88 20.02
N ALA A 289 6.90 14.61 18.98
CA ALA A 289 5.89 15.66 19.07
C ALA A 289 4.52 15.11 19.53
N VAL A 290 4.09 13.97 18.96
CA VAL A 290 2.88 13.26 19.35
C VAL A 290 2.93 12.84 20.82
N SER A 291 4.08 12.34 21.29
CA SER A 291 4.26 11.94 22.69
C SER A 291 4.01 13.09 23.68
N ILE A 292 4.37 14.32 23.31
CA ILE A 292 4.25 15.49 24.19
C ILE A 292 2.93 16.23 24.05
N ALA A 293 2.35 16.23 22.84
CA ALA A 293 1.13 16.95 22.53
C ALA A 293 -0.13 16.16 22.90
N GLY A 294 -0.04 14.82 22.88
CA GLY A 294 -1.17 13.94 23.20
C GLY A 294 -2.39 14.16 22.30
N PRO A 295 -2.25 14.11 20.95
CA PRO A 295 -3.37 14.26 20.05
C PRO A 295 -4.36 13.09 20.17
N GLU A 296 -5.61 13.36 19.82
CA GLU A 296 -6.74 12.43 19.94
C GLU A 296 -7.31 11.98 18.58
N CYS A 297 -6.90 12.59 17.47
CA CYS A 297 -7.36 12.24 16.12
C CYS A 297 -6.35 12.56 15.01
N ALA A 298 -6.64 12.06 13.80
CA ALA A 298 -5.77 12.24 12.63
C ALA A 298 -5.50 13.71 12.27
N SER A 299 -6.51 14.59 12.35
CA SER A 299 -6.36 16.01 12.01
C SER A 299 -5.38 16.73 12.96
N GLN A 300 -5.44 16.44 14.26
CA GLN A 300 -4.50 16.97 15.24
C GLN A 300 -3.06 16.53 14.98
N ILE A 301 -2.87 15.25 14.62
CA ILE A 301 -1.54 14.72 14.25
C ILE A 301 -1.04 15.38 12.96
N ARG A 302 -1.92 15.62 11.98
CA ARG A 302 -1.60 16.34 10.74
C ARG A 302 -1.10 17.76 11.06
N HIS A 303 -1.81 18.50 11.91
CA HIS A 303 -1.40 19.84 12.35
C HIS A 303 -0.02 19.84 13.02
N LEU A 304 0.31 18.82 13.83
CA LEU A 304 1.65 18.66 14.38
C LEU A 304 2.70 18.41 13.28
N ALA A 305 2.40 17.52 12.32
CA ALA A 305 3.28 17.20 11.21
C ALA A 305 3.58 18.42 10.31
N GLU A 306 2.59 19.29 10.11
CA GLU A 306 2.72 20.50 9.30
C GLU A 306 3.48 21.65 10.01
N ASN A 307 3.59 21.58 11.33
CA ASN A 307 4.22 22.62 12.17
C ASN A 307 5.41 22.08 12.98
N LEU A 308 6.11 21.06 12.46
CA LEU A 308 7.28 20.46 13.14
C LEU A 308 8.43 21.46 13.34
N ASP A 309 8.49 22.55 12.58
CA ASP A 309 9.48 23.63 12.74
C ASP A 309 9.32 24.38 14.07
N LEU A 310 8.11 24.36 14.67
CA LEU A 310 7.86 24.92 16.00
C LEU A 310 8.41 24.05 17.14
N PHE A 311 8.95 22.88 16.84
CA PHE A 311 9.52 21.97 17.82
C PHE A 311 11.04 21.98 17.72
N GLU A 312 11.71 22.11 18.85
CA GLU A 312 13.14 21.88 18.98
C GLU A 312 13.37 20.44 19.42
N PHE A 313 14.18 19.68 18.68
CA PHE A 313 14.33 18.25 18.90
C PHE A 313 15.81 17.86 18.92
N ALA A 314 16.17 17.15 19.98
CA ALA A 314 17.48 16.55 20.20
C ALA A 314 17.35 15.02 20.16
N PRO A 315 17.52 14.40 18.98
CA PRO A 315 17.36 12.95 18.83
C PRO A 315 18.33 12.17 19.72
N GLY A 316 17.83 11.15 20.41
CA GLY A 316 18.61 10.26 21.27
C GLY A 316 19.12 10.87 22.58
N ALA A 317 18.81 12.14 22.88
CA ALA A 317 19.13 12.74 24.17
C ALA A 317 18.11 12.31 25.23
N HIS A 318 18.55 11.61 26.28
CA HIS A 318 17.69 11.11 27.35
C HIS A 318 18.07 11.63 28.74
N THR A 319 19.11 12.48 28.80
CA THR A 319 19.58 13.14 30.03
C THR A 319 19.91 14.61 29.77
N PRO A 320 19.90 15.48 30.80
CA PRO A 320 20.27 16.89 30.62
C PRO A 320 21.69 17.08 30.06
N ALA A 321 22.62 16.19 30.41
CA ALA A 321 23.97 16.20 29.87
C ALA A 321 24.00 15.89 28.36
N GLU A 322 23.25 14.87 27.92
CA GLU A 322 23.13 14.54 26.49
C GLU A 322 22.42 15.65 25.71
N TYR A 323 21.36 16.23 26.28
CA TYR A 323 20.66 17.37 25.67
C TYR A 323 21.61 18.57 25.53
N GLY A 324 22.29 18.96 26.60
CA GLY A 324 23.24 20.07 26.55
C GLY A 324 24.40 19.82 25.59
N LYS A 325 24.84 18.56 25.46
CA LYS A 325 25.85 18.17 24.47
C LYS A 325 25.35 18.32 23.04
N TYR A 326 24.16 17.80 22.73
CA TYR A 326 23.51 18.01 21.44
C TYR A 326 23.36 19.50 21.12
N MET A 327 22.90 20.29 22.09
CA MET A 327 22.70 21.73 21.93
C MET A 327 24.00 22.46 21.60
N ILE A 328 25.12 22.08 22.17
CA ILE A 328 26.40 22.74 21.91
C ILE A 328 27.05 22.22 20.62
N GLN A 329 26.96 20.93 20.32
CA GLN A 329 27.72 20.29 19.25
C GLN A 329 26.95 20.21 17.92
N GLU A 330 25.65 19.95 17.97
CA GLU A 330 24.88 19.45 16.83
C GLU A 330 23.70 20.35 16.43
N SER A 331 23.18 21.18 17.35
CA SER A 331 22.05 22.10 17.06
C SER A 331 22.36 23.18 16.01
N GLY A 332 23.64 23.47 15.78
CA GLY A 332 24.08 24.58 14.93
C GLY A 332 24.01 25.97 15.60
N HIS A 333 23.63 26.06 16.88
CA HIS A 333 23.58 27.34 17.61
C HIS A 333 24.96 27.88 18.02
N PHE A 334 25.97 27.03 18.10
CA PHE A 334 27.31 27.40 18.60
C PHE A 334 28.43 26.95 17.66
N GLU A 335 29.53 27.70 17.67
CA GLU A 335 30.80 27.24 17.11
C GLU A 335 31.48 26.31 18.13
N TYR A 336 31.24 25.00 17.99
CA TYR A 336 31.87 23.99 18.85
C TYR A 336 33.38 23.85 18.55
N ASP A 337 34.22 23.94 19.59
CA ASP A 337 35.65 23.63 19.52
C ASP A 337 35.94 22.29 20.24
N PRO A 338 36.32 21.22 19.51
CA PRO A 338 36.67 19.94 20.10
C PRO A 338 37.80 20.00 21.14
N ASN A 339 38.68 21.02 21.08
CA ASN A 339 39.76 21.18 22.05
C ASN A 339 39.27 21.69 23.41
N LEU A 340 38.04 22.22 23.45
CA LEU A 340 37.41 22.73 24.66
C LEU A 340 36.38 21.76 25.27
N ASP A 341 36.23 20.54 24.71
CA ASP A 341 35.19 19.58 25.10
C ASP A 341 35.13 19.34 26.63
N GLU A 342 36.29 19.15 27.26
CA GLU A 342 36.40 18.91 28.72
C GLU A 342 35.99 20.12 29.59
N PHE A 343 35.89 21.32 29.00
CA PHE A 343 35.53 22.55 29.71
C PHE A 343 34.05 22.91 29.61
N TYR A 344 33.28 22.26 28.72
CA TYR A 344 31.85 22.49 28.62
C TYR A 344 31.10 21.72 29.72
N ASP A 345 30.32 22.45 30.50
CA ASP A 345 29.40 21.87 31.47
C ASP A 345 28.05 21.59 30.81
N TYR A 346 28.00 20.48 30.06
CA TYR A 346 26.84 20.07 29.27
C TYR A 346 25.59 19.88 30.14
N GLU A 347 25.74 19.25 31.31
CA GLU A 347 24.61 18.98 32.22
C GLU A 347 23.98 20.27 32.72
N ARG A 348 24.81 21.22 33.19
CA ARG A 348 24.32 22.49 33.69
C ARG A 348 23.67 23.32 32.58
N TYR A 349 24.25 23.33 31.38
CA TYR A 349 23.67 24.02 30.23
C TYR A 349 22.29 23.43 29.89
N GLY A 350 22.20 22.10 29.77
CA GLY A 350 20.95 21.40 29.48
C GLY A 350 19.87 21.71 30.51
N LEU A 351 20.18 21.61 31.81
CA LEU A 351 19.23 21.95 32.89
C LEU A 351 18.73 23.39 32.80
N GLN A 352 19.62 24.35 32.54
CA GLN A 352 19.24 25.77 32.47
C GLN A 352 18.32 26.08 31.29
N HIS A 353 18.50 25.41 30.14
CA HIS A 353 17.62 25.54 28.98
C HIS A 353 16.27 24.85 29.20
N MET A 354 16.30 23.63 29.74
CA MET A 354 15.09 22.89 30.11
C MET A 354 14.20 23.65 31.09
N ASP A 355 14.76 24.45 32.00
CA ASP A 355 13.99 25.29 32.94
C ASP A 355 13.27 26.48 32.26
N GLN A 356 13.72 26.88 31.06
CA GLN A 356 13.15 28.00 30.30
C GLN A 356 12.17 27.56 29.23
N GLU A 357 12.25 26.29 28.83
CA GLU A 357 11.47 25.68 27.75
C GLU A 357 10.40 24.74 28.30
N SER A 358 9.28 24.60 27.60
CA SER A 358 8.26 23.60 27.94
C SER A 358 8.55 22.29 27.20
N GLY A 359 9.71 21.68 27.47
CA GLY A 359 10.15 20.44 26.83
C GLY A 359 10.24 19.24 27.77
N MET A 360 10.31 18.05 27.20
CA MET A 360 10.41 16.79 27.95
C MET A 360 11.22 15.72 27.20
N PHE A 361 11.76 14.76 27.96
CA PHE A 361 12.38 13.57 27.41
C PHE A 361 11.32 12.56 26.97
N THR A 362 11.50 12.04 25.76
CA THR A 362 10.72 10.95 25.17
C THR A 362 11.63 9.75 24.91
N ASN A 363 11.05 8.65 24.43
CA ASN A 363 11.82 7.48 23.97
C ASN A 363 12.68 7.79 22.74
N ARG A 364 12.43 8.90 22.04
CA ARG A 364 13.15 9.30 20.82
C ARG A 364 14.17 10.42 21.05
N GLY A 365 14.17 11.05 22.22
CA GLY A 365 15.07 12.16 22.54
C GLY A 365 14.37 13.25 23.36
N TYR A 366 15.04 14.40 23.53
CA TYR A 366 14.44 15.58 24.15
C TYR A 366 13.72 16.41 23.09
N ILE A 367 12.49 16.83 23.39
CA ILE A 367 11.71 17.70 22.51
C ILE A 367 11.08 18.84 23.31
N ALA A 368 11.13 20.04 22.76
CA ALA A 368 10.51 21.24 23.31
C ALA A 368 9.66 21.94 22.27
N TYR A 369 8.48 22.41 22.67
CA TYR A 369 7.62 23.22 21.83
C TYR A 369 7.91 24.71 22.04
N GLN A 370 8.20 25.42 20.95
CA GLN A 370 8.65 26.82 20.92
C GLN A 370 7.60 27.77 20.30
N GLY A 371 6.37 27.29 20.04
CA GLY A 371 5.32 28.09 19.42
C GLY A 371 4.70 29.12 20.38
N THR A 372 4.06 30.15 19.80
CA THR A 372 3.47 31.26 20.56
C THR A 372 2.05 30.98 21.08
N VAL A 373 1.36 30.01 20.48
CA VAL A 373 0.03 29.52 20.87
C VAL A 373 0.16 28.21 21.65
N SER A 374 -0.85 27.78 22.39
CA SER A 374 -0.78 26.49 23.09
C SER A 374 -0.79 25.31 22.09
N LEU A 375 -0.35 24.12 22.53
CA LEU A 375 -0.46 22.91 21.71
C LEU A 375 -1.93 22.57 21.39
N GLU A 376 -2.85 22.85 22.32
CA GLU A 376 -4.30 22.70 22.07
C GLU A 376 -4.79 23.62 20.94
N GLU A 377 -4.31 24.87 20.91
CA GLU A 377 -4.67 25.83 19.86
C GLU A 377 -3.99 25.51 18.53
N LEU A 378 -2.75 24.99 18.55
CA LEU A 378 -2.03 24.53 17.35
C LEU A 378 -2.75 23.35 16.68
N MET A 379 -3.26 22.41 17.48
CA MET A 379 -3.93 21.21 16.99
C MET A 379 -5.41 21.42 16.67
N ALA A 380 -5.98 22.59 17.00
CA ALA A 380 -7.38 22.87 16.71
C ALA A 380 -7.61 23.12 15.21
N ASP A 381 -8.73 22.63 14.69
CA ASP A 381 -9.12 22.92 13.31
C ASP A 381 -9.38 24.41 13.11
N ASP A 382 -8.94 24.97 11.98
CA ASP A 382 -9.25 26.36 11.63
C ASP A 382 -10.78 26.49 11.52
N PRO A 383 -11.44 27.45 12.20
CA PRO A 383 -12.89 27.66 12.06
C PRO A 383 -13.36 27.86 10.61
N ALA A 384 -12.47 28.18 9.67
CA ALA A 384 -12.78 28.21 8.23
C ALA A 384 -12.97 26.81 7.60
N GLU A 385 -12.31 25.75 8.09
CA GLU A 385 -12.39 24.39 7.54
C GLU A 385 -13.66 23.66 7.98
N ALA A 386 -14.16 23.95 9.20
CA ALA A 386 -15.40 23.39 9.73
C ALA A 386 -16.66 23.73 8.89
N HIS A 387 -16.63 24.80 8.10
CA HIS A 387 -17.75 25.21 7.25
C HIS A 387 -17.78 24.54 5.86
N GLY A 388 -16.73 23.81 5.46
CA GLY A 388 -16.69 23.06 4.20
C GLY A 388 -17.39 21.69 4.27
N ALA A 389 -17.35 21.05 5.44
CA ALA A 389 -17.87 19.70 5.65
C ALA A 389 -19.42 19.62 5.62
N GLU A 390 -20.13 20.68 6.03
CA GLU A 390 -21.61 20.70 6.01
C GLU A 390 -22.20 20.81 4.60
N TYR A 391 -21.47 21.34 3.62
CA TYR A 391 -21.99 21.51 2.24
C TYR A 391 -21.70 20.32 1.32
N GLY A 392 -20.78 19.41 1.69
CA GLY A 392 -20.49 18.19 0.91
C GLY A 392 -21.57 17.11 1.01
N LEU A 393 -22.34 17.08 2.11
CA LEU A 393 -23.37 16.08 2.38
C LEU A 393 -24.77 16.45 1.87
N GLN A 394 -24.95 17.64 1.27
CA GLN A 394 -26.27 18.16 0.90
C GLN A 394 -26.57 18.19 -0.62
N MET A 395 -25.68 17.70 -1.48
CA MET A 395 -25.91 17.65 -2.93
C MET A 395 -26.03 16.20 -3.42
N GLY A 396 -27.22 15.64 -3.27
CA GLY A 396 -27.56 14.31 -3.78
C GLY A 396 -29.02 13.94 -3.61
N GLY A 397 -29.92 14.92 -3.69
CA GLY A 397 -31.36 14.71 -3.67
C GLY A 397 -31.99 15.26 -4.94
N MET A 398 -32.01 14.45 -6.00
CA MET A 398 -33.12 14.24 -6.94
C MET A 398 -32.73 13.22 -8.02
#